data_AF-A0A944HU72-F1
#
_entry.id   AF-A0A944HU72-F1
#
_cell.length_a   1.000
_cell.length_b   1.000
_cell.length_c   1.000
_cell.angle_alpha   90.00
_cell.angle_beta   90.00
_cell.angle_gamma   90.00
#
_symmetry.space_group_name_H-M   'P 1'
#
loop_
_entity.id
_entity.type
_entity.pdbx_description
1 polymer ?
#
loop_
_entity_poly.entity_id
_entity_poly.type
_entity_poly.pdbx_seq_one_letter_code
_entity_poly.pdbx_strand_id
1 'polypeptide(L)'
;MMTSRPEHPTHATGAHRDRGGAPRAARTDQDTLVRRLPVRYEPYADGLFTYCLSVLCDHDAATAALGEILALAERRADRAPGEEQLRAWLYALARWACLRRLMEQGAPAGETATAAPAGER
;
A
#
# COMPACT_ATOMS: atom_id res chain seq x y z
N MET A 1 10.37 -28.57 -51.50
CA MET A 1 11.22 -27.54 -50.88
C MET A 1 10.51 -26.20 -51.04
N MET A 2 10.06 -25.56 -49.95
CA MET A 2 9.89 -24.10 -49.86
C MET A 2 9.72 -23.78 -48.37
N THR A 3 10.73 -23.14 -47.79
CA THR A 3 10.83 -22.82 -46.36
C THR A 3 10.11 -21.51 -46.08
N SER A 4 8.94 -21.57 -45.43
CA SER A 4 8.30 -20.36 -44.91
C SER A 4 8.80 -20.09 -43.49
N ARG A 5 9.60 -19.03 -43.40
CA ARG A 5 10.33 -18.55 -42.22
C ARG A 5 9.34 -17.78 -41.33
N PRO A 6 9.27 -18.03 -40.01
CA PRO A 6 8.46 -17.21 -39.13
C PRO A 6 9.12 -15.84 -38.97
N GLU A 7 8.38 -14.78 -39.35
CA GLU A 7 8.79 -13.40 -39.14
C GLU A 7 8.63 -13.07 -37.65
N HIS A 8 9.74 -12.72 -36.99
CA HIS A 8 9.72 -12.16 -35.64
C HIS A 8 9.37 -10.67 -35.73
N PRO A 9 8.25 -10.20 -35.16
CA PRO A 9 8.09 -8.78 -34.91
C PRO A 9 9.08 -8.36 -33.83
N THR A 10 10.04 -7.52 -34.23
CA THR A 10 11.00 -6.88 -33.32
C THR A 10 10.22 -6.02 -32.32
N HIS A 11 10.11 -6.52 -31.09
CA HIS A 11 9.56 -5.79 -29.95
C HIS A 11 10.51 -4.63 -29.60
N ALA A 12 10.37 -3.51 -30.30
CA ALA A 12 10.95 -2.23 -29.89
C ALA A 12 10.01 -1.59 -28.85
N THR A 13 9.93 -2.18 -27.65
CA THR A 13 9.28 -1.53 -26.50
C THR A 13 10.31 -0.68 -25.77
N GLY A 14 10.65 0.45 -26.39
CA GLY A 14 11.29 1.56 -25.71
C GLY A 14 10.23 2.52 -25.20
N ALA A 15 10.42 3.00 -23.96
CA ALA A 15 9.78 4.16 -23.35
C ALA A 15 8.30 4.04 -22.93
N HIS A 16 8.08 3.76 -21.63
CA HIS A 16 7.67 4.78 -20.66
C HIS A 16 7.74 4.19 -19.25
N ARG A 17 8.90 4.28 -18.58
CA ARG A 17 8.91 4.21 -17.12
C ARG A 17 8.63 5.62 -16.61
N ASP A 18 7.35 5.99 -16.62
CA ASP A 18 6.88 7.03 -15.72
C ASP A 18 6.93 6.41 -14.31
N ARG A 19 8.11 6.43 -13.70
CA ARG A 19 8.21 6.34 -12.24
C ARG A 19 7.72 7.68 -11.74
N GLY A 20 6.40 7.83 -11.68
CA GLY A 20 5.75 8.96 -11.02
C GLY A 20 6.35 9.09 -9.63
N GLY A 21 7.24 10.06 -9.47
CA GLY A 21 7.79 10.40 -8.17
C GLY A 21 6.62 10.83 -7.30
N ALA A 22 6.50 10.22 -6.12
CA ALA A 22 5.45 10.57 -5.18
C ALA A 22 5.41 12.11 -5.00
N PRO A 23 4.21 12.73 -5.02
CA PRO A 23 4.09 14.17 -4.88
C PRO A 23 4.81 14.65 -3.61
N ARG A 24 5.34 15.88 -3.62
CA ARG A 24 6.12 16.38 -2.47
C ARG A 24 5.32 16.36 -1.16
N ALA A 25 4.01 16.61 -1.23
CA ALA A 25 3.09 16.50 -0.09
C ALA A 25 3.06 15.08 0.50
N ALA A 26 2.97 14.08 -0.37
CA ALA A 26 3.00 12.66 -0.06
C ALA A 26 4.26 12.23 0.70
N ARG A 27 5.44 12.70 0.26
CA ARG A 27 6.70 12.48 1.00
C ARG A 27 6.74 13.17 2.35
N THR A 28 6.07 14.30 2.50
CA THR A 28 6.06 15.07 3.76
C THR A 28 5.23 14.38 4.83
N ASP A 29 4.11 13.77 4.42
CA ASP A 29 3.29 12.93 5.30
C ASP A 29 4.05 11.69 5.77
N GLN A 30 4.71 10.98 4.84
CA GLN A 30 5.61 9.87 5.16
C GLN A 30 6.70 10.29 6.17
N ASP A 31 7.43 11.38 5.91
CA ASP A 31 8.51 11.89 6.79
C ASP A 31 7.99 12.20 8.21
N THR A 32 6.79 12.78 8.30
CA THR A 32 6.16 13.09 9.58
C THR A 32 5.80 11.82 10.35
N LEU A 33 5.36 10.78 9.65
CA LEU A 33 5.09 9.46 10.23
C LEU A 33 6.38 8.77 10.69
N VAL A 34 7.41 8.79 9.85
CA VAL A 34 8.75 8.25 10.14
C VAL A 34 9.32 8.91 11.39
N ARG A 35 9.20 10.23 11.51
CA ARG A 35 9.73 10.95 12.68
C ARG A 35 8.98 10.68 13.99
N ARG A 36 7.77 10.14 13.93
CA ARG A 36 7.00 9.71 15.12
C ARG A 36 7.34 8.30 15.55
N LEU A 37 8.11 7.55 14.77
CA LEU A 37 8.45 6.18 15.09
C LEU A 37 9.50 6.10 16.20
N PRO A 38 9.38 5.12 17.12
CA PRO A 38 10.51 4.69 17.92
C PRO A 38 11.72 4.42 17.02
N VAL A 39 12.91 4.84 17.44
CA VAL A 39 14.19 4.74 16.69
C VAL A 39 14.42 3.34 16.09
N ARG A 40 13.95 2.29 16.78
CA ARG A 40 14.05 0.89 16.32
C ARG A 40 13.20 0.54 15.08
N TYR A 41 12.21 1.37 14.71
CA TYR A 41 11.31 1.12 13.57
C TYR A 41 11.60 2.02 12.37
N GLU A 42 12.27 3.15 12.56
CA GLU A 42 12.68 4.08 11.50
C GLU A 42 13.31 3.39 10.26
N PRO A 43 14.29 2.47 10.39
CA PRO A 43 14.93 1.86 9.21
C PRO A 43 13.98 0.98 8.39
N TYR A 44 12.86 0.56 8.94
CA TYR A 44 11.88 -0.29 8.25
C TYR A 44 10.74 0.50 7.62
N ALA A 45 10.56 1.76 7.99
CA ALA A 45 9.40 2.55 7.59
C ALA A 45 9.34 2.81 6.08
N ASP A 46 10.47 3.16 5.46
CA ASP A 46 10.55 3.35 4.00
C ASP A 46 10.23 2.07 3.22
N GLY A 47 10.73 0.92 3.70
CA GLY A 47 10.46 -0.39 3.09
C GLY A 47 9.02 -0.86 3.27
N LEU A 48 8.40 -0.58 4.42
CA LEU A 48 6.99 -0.87 4.67
C LEU A 48 6.09 0.01 3.81
N PHE A 49 6.40 1.30 3.71
CA PHE A 49 5.66 2.23 2.88
C PHE A 49 5.73 1.87 1.39
N THR A 50 6.93 1.56 0.89
CA THR A 50 7.14 1.08 -0.48
C THR A 50 6.36 -0.19 -0.78
N TYR A 51 6.31 -1.12 0.19
CA TYR A 51 5.49 -2.33 0.05
C TYR A 51 4.00 -2.00 -0.02
N CYS A 52 3.49 -1.13 0.86
CA CYS A 52 2.09 -0.72 0.86
C CYS A 52 1.71 -0.02 -0.45
N LEU A 53 2.53 0.89 -0.95
CA LEU A 53 2.35 1.53 -2.26
C LEU A 53 2.32 0.52 -3.40
N SER A 54 3.17 -0.51 -3.35
CA SER A 54 3.21 -1.53 -4.41
C SER A 54 1.96 -2.41 -4.42
N VAL A 55 1.33 -2.65 -3.27
CA VAL A 55 0.14 -3.51 -3.14
C VAL A 55 -1.15 -2.73 -3.36
N LEU A 56 -1.26 -1.54 -2.79
CA LEU A 56 -2.48 -0.72 -2.84
C LEU A 56 -2.52 0.20 -4.07
N CYS A 57 -1.35 0.50 -4.66
CA CYS A 57 -1.19 1.43 -5.79
C CYS A 57 -1.78 2.84 -5.55
N ASP A 58 -2.09 3.16 -4.30
CA ASP A 58 -2.67 4.43 -3.87
C ASP A 58 -1.88 4.97 -2.68
N HIS A 59 -1.56 6.27 -2.74
CA HIS A 59 -0.70 6.90 -1.76
C HIS A 59 -1.43 7.15 -0.44
N ASP A 60 -2.67 7.64 -0.48
CA ASP A 60 -3.45 7.94 0.72
C ASP A 60 -3.76 6.64 1.48
N ALA A 61 -4.14 5.60 0.75
CA ALA A 61 -4.33 4.27 1.29
C ALA A 61 -3.04 3.69 1.88
N ALA A 62 -1.88 3.93 1.26
CA ALA A 62 -0.59 3.50 1.80
C ALA A 62 -0.20 4.25 3.09
N THR A 63 -0.43 5.57 3.14
CA THR A 63 -0.25 6.38 4.35
C THR A 63 -1.16 5.90 5.48
N ALA A 64 -2.45 5.70 5.19
CA ALA A 64 -3.41 5.23 6.18
C ALA A 64 -3.04 3.83 6.71
N ALA A 65 -2.65 2.92 5.80
CA ALA A 65 -2.17 1.60 6.17
C ALA A 65 -0.90 1.67 7.04
N LEU A 66 0.05 2.55 6.71
CA LEU A 66 1.24 2.76 7.52
C LEU A 66 0.87 3.23 8.93
N GLY A 67 -0.01 4.22 9.06
CA GLY A 67 -0.52 4.67 10.36
C GLY A 67 -1.13 3.56 11.21
N GLU A 68 -1.91 2.67 10.60
CA GLU A 68 -2.50 1.53 11.32
C GLU A 68 -1.45 0.51 11.77
N ILE A 69 -0.46 0.20 10.92
CA ILE A 69 0.67 -0.67 11.28
C ILE A 69 1.40 -0.11 12.49
N LEU A 70 1.66 1.21 12.51
CA LEU A 70 2.37 1.86 13.61
C LEU A 70 1.55 1.86 14.90
N ALA A 71 0.26 2.19 14.83
CA ALA A 71 -0.62 2.17 15.99
C ALA A 71 -0.76 0.75 16.59
N LEU A 72 -0.75 -0.29 15.74
CA LEU A 72 -0.72 -1.68 16.20
C LEU A 72 0.63 -2.08 16.77
N ALA A 73 1.72 -1.62 16.16
CA ALA A 73 3.06 -1.88 16.63
C ALA A 73 3.30 -1.26 18.02
N GLU A 74 2.82 -0.04 18.25
CA GLU A 74 2.89 0.64 19.55
C GLU A 74 2.05 -0.09 20.61
N ARG A 75 0.79 -0.44 20.29
CA ARG A 75 -0.07 -1.23 21.19
C ARG A 75 0.51 -2.60 21.55
N ARG A 76 1.34 -3.18 20.67
CA ARG A 76 1.98 -4.48 20.86
C ARG A 76 3.47 -4.36 21.19
N ALA A 77 3.97 -3.16 21.47
CA ALA A 77 5.40 -2.90 21.69
C ALA A 77 5.95 -3.72 22.86
N ASP A 78 5.14 -3.92 23.90
CA ASP A 78 5.47 -4.75 25.07
C ASP A 78 5.67 -6.24 24.72
N ARG A 79 5.00 -6.71 23.66
CA ARG A 79 5.10 -8.09 23.15
C ARG A 79 5.87 -8.17 21.84
N ALA A 80 6.61 -7.12 21.49
CA ALA A 80 7.38 -7.11 20.26
C ALA A 80 8.46 -8.20 20.32
N PRO A 81 8.61 -9.01 19.25
CA PRO A 81 9.68 -9.98 19.21
C PRO A 81 11.06 -9.30 19.15
N GLY A 82 12.11 -10.05 19.46
CA GLY A 82 13.49 -9.56 19.39
C GLY A 82 13.88 -9.03 18.00
N GLU A 83 14.97 -8.28 17.92
CA GLU A 83 15.39 -7.53 16.72
C GLU A 83 15.44 -8.38 15.44
N GLU A 84 15.91 -9.63 15.55
CA GLU A 84 15.99 -10.60 14.44
C GLU A 84 14.62 -10.95 13.83
N GLN A 85 13.54 -10.94 14.63
CA GLN A 85 12.17 -11.20 14.16
C GLN A 85 11.33 -9.94 14.00
N LEU A 86 11.81 -8.80 14.46
CA LEU A 86 11.09 -7.53 14.40
C LEU A 86 10.73 -7.17 12.95
N ARG A 87 11.67 -7.34 12.02
CA ARG A 87 11.43 -7.10 10.59
C ARG A 87 10.31 -7.99 10.06
N ALA A 88 10.37 -9.30 10.31
CA ALA A 88 9.36 -10.24 9.83
C ALA A 88 7.98 -9.93 10.41
N TRP A 89 7.93 -9.55 11.69
CA TRP A 89 6.71 -9.16 12.38
C TRP A 89 6.09 -7.87 11.80
N LEU A 90 6.89 -6.85 11.51
CA LEU A 90 6.43 -5.62 10.88
C LEU A 90 5.87 -5.87 9.47
N TYR A 91 6.51 -6.72 8.67
CA TYR A 91 6.00 -7.10 7.35
C TYR A 91 4.71 -7.93 7.43
N ALA A 92 4.54 -8.76 8.45
CA ALA A 92 3.29 -9.47 8.69
C ALA A 92 2.14 -8.50 9.00
N LEU A 93 2.39 -7.48 9.83
CA LEU A 93 1.42 -6.40 10.09
C LEU A 93 1.11 -5.61 8.82
N ALA A 94 2.11 -5.29 8.00
CA ALA A 94 1.91 -4.59 6.74
C ALA A 94 1.02 -5.34 5.76
N ARG A 95 1.29 -6.64 5.60
CA ARG A 95 0.46 -7.51 4.77
C ARG A 95 -0.99 -7.55 5.29
N TRP A 96 -1.18 -7.68 6.60
CA TRP A 96 -2.50 -7.67 7.22
C TRP A 96 -3.26 -6.36 6.96
N ALA A 97 -2.59 -5.21 7.12
CA ALA A 97 -3.20 -3.90 6.89
C ALA A 97 -3.60 -3.70 5.42
N CYS A 98 -2.72 -4.07 4.48
CA CYS A 98 -3.01 -3.99 3.05
C CYS A 98 -4.21 -4.87 2.67
N LEU A 99 -4.24 -6.13 3.16
CA LEU A 99 -5.35 -7.05 2.86
C LEU A 99 -6.68 -6.56 3.44
N ARG A 100 -6.68 -6.01 4.66
CA ARG A 100 -7.89 -5.41 5.25
C ARG A 100 -8.44 -4.28 4.38
N ARG A 101 -7.57 -3.37 3.94
CA ARG A 101 -7.96 -2.26 3.06
C ARG A 101 -8.49 -2.73 1.71
N LEU A 102 -7.91 -3.78 1.13
CA LEU A 102 -8.42 -4.38 -0.09
C LEU A 102 -9.81 -5.00 0.11
N MET A 103 -10.08 -5.60 1.29
CA MET A 103 -11.42 -6.10 1.62
C MET A 103 -12.43 -4.96 1.83
N GLU A 104 -12.01 -3.83 2.42
CA GLU A 104 -12.88 -2.65 2.58
C GLU A 104 -13.22 -1.98 1.23
N GLN A 105 -12.29 -1.98 0.28
CA GLN A 105 -12.51 -1.47 -1.09
C GLN A 105 -13.29 -2.46 -1.97
N GLY A 106 -13.11 -3.76 -1.74
CA GLY A 106 -13.78 -4.84 -2.48
C GLY A 106 -15.15 -5.21 -1.95
N ALA A 107 -15.52 -4.77 -0.74
CA ALA A 107 -16.89 -4.87 -0.26
C ALA A 107 -17.74 -3.92 -1.13
N PRO A 108 -18.68 -4.42 -1.96
CA PRO A 108 -19.67 -3.52 -2.54
C PRO A 108 -20.34 -2.82 -1.36
N ALA A 109 -20.36 -1.49 -1.38
CA ALA A 109 -21.13 -0.71 -0.42
C ALA A 109 -22.57 -1.24 -0.48
N GLY A 110 -22.89 -2.14 0.45
CA GLY A 110 -24.19 -2.77 0.56
C GLY A 110 -25.17 -1.70 1.00
N GLU A 111 -25.88 -1.14 0.03
CA GLU A 111 -27.31 -0.88 0.10
C GLU A 111 -27.80 -0.43 1.48
N THR A 112 -27.59 0.84 1.84
CA THR A 112 -28.46 1.58 2.77
C THR A 112 -28.25 3.09 2.60
N ALA A 113 -28.53 3.61 1.42
CA ALA A 113 -28.96 5.00 1.28
C ALA A 113 -30.38 4.97 0.73
N THR A 114 -31.32 4.96 1.67
CA THR A 114 -32.73 5.18 1.41
C THR A 114 -32.87 6.49 0.62
N ALA A 115 -33.22 6.38 -0.65
CA ALA A 115 -33.69 7.49 -1.44
C ALA A 115 -35.12 7.13 -1.86
N ALA A 116 -36.03 7.25 -0.90
CA ALA A 116 -37.42 7.51 -1.22
C ALA A 116 -37.54 8.99 -1.58
N PRO A 117 -37.82 9.37 -2.84
CA PRO A 117 -38.43 10.66 -3.09
C PRO A 117 -39.89 10.55 -2.69
N ALA A 118 -40.22 11.03 -1.49
CA ALA A 118 -41.56 11.50 -1.20
C ALA A 118 -41.80 12.69 -2.14
N GLY A 119 -42.55 12.47 -3.21
CA GLY A 119 -42.86 13.50 -4.19
C GLY A 119 -43.78 13.01 -5.29
N GLU A 120 -45.00 13.55 -5.28
CA GLU A 120 -45.88 13.73 -6.44
C GLU A 120 -47.00 12.69 -6.69
N ARG A 121 -48.15 12.90 -6.02
CA ARG A 121 -49.47 13.35 -6.54
C ARG A 121 -50.65 12.85 -5.71
#